data_AF-D8FC88-F1
#
_entry.id   AF-D8FC88-F1
#
_cell.length_a   1.000
_cell.length_b   1.000
_cell.length_c   1.000
_cell.angle_alpha   90.00
_cell.angle_beta   90.00
_cell.angle_gamma   90.00
#
_symmetry.space_group_name_H-M   'P 1'
#
loop_
_entity.id
_entity.type
_entity.pdbx_description
1 polymer ?
#
loop_
_entity_poly.entity_id
_entity_poly.type
_entity_poly.pdbx_seq_one_letter_code
_entity_poly.pdbx_strand_id
1 'polypeptide(L)'
;MSYTIRQIRENLIGYQMTSAARYAGISVERLTEIENGAEPSFYEIEALSRIYGIDSETLDQVQIDLKAGDSVTVLASQEEYEDLDDAIRLRVVEAANAAKDLLTLRAIIGDQVSGFETQSEFPTAANPPEPWAQGKEIARVLRKKLALGTSEIASMRDLVINDFPEISLLYARLGREGPAGITFADDLRGQCIVINLDGKNVNPCVRRFSIAHELCHILYDWNRTEPLALVSGYREKLGLEREKRANSFAVRFLCPESNLTDSQDPLDLIKRLTGQFGIHYGAARLYILNKLGKELPIQPPPDLRDFSVHPRWTAAEEPLGINGFPLPSVPSQRRTMIAEFSGRLYSQGQIRRDRFAEFLGVTPAEEVEVVLDFLGLDLPVAA
;
A
#
# COMPACT_ATOMS: atom_id res chain seq x y z
N MET A 1 6.10 -5.64 24.71
CA MET A 1 4.88 -5.80 25.57
C MET A 1 4.51 -7.26 25.43
N SER A 2 4.22 -7.97 26.52
CA SER A 2 3.90 -9.40 26.42
C SER A 2 2.42 -9.61 26.13
N TYR A 3 2.12 -10.43 25.12
CA TYR A 3 0.76 -10.78 24.71
C TYR A 3 0.52 -12.29 24.79
N THR A 4 -0.74 -12.67 24.97
CA THR A 4 -1.26 -14.01 24.65
C THR A 4 -1.88 -14.04 23.25
N ILE A 5 -2.09 -15.23 22.69
CA ILE A 5 -2.81 -15.39 21.39
C ILE A 5 -4.18 -14.72 21.43
N ARG A 6 -4.91 -14.81 22.56
CA ARG A 6 -6.19 -14.10 22.74
C ARG A 6 -6.02 -12.59 22.65
N GLN A 7 -5.03 -12.04 23.35
CA GLN A 7 -4.80 -10.59 23.35
C GLN A 7 -4.37 -10.08 21.98
N ILE A 8 -3.61 -10.86 21.22
CA ILE A 8 -3.31 -10.56 19.81
C ILE A 8 -4.60 -10.51 19.00
N ARG A 9 -5.44 -11.55 19.10
CA ARG A 9 -6.70 -11.59 18.36
C ARG A 9 -7.60 -10.40 18.70
N GLU A 10 -7.80 -10.11 19.99
CA GLU A 10 -8.79 -9.13 20.46
C GLU A 10 -8.28 -7.69 20.38
N ASN A 11 -7.06 -7.45 20.83
CA ASN A 11 -6.57 -6.09 21.07
C ASN A 11 -5.63 -5.60 19.98
N LEU A 12 -4.94 -6.50 19.28
CA LEU A 12 -4.02 -6.11 18.22
C LEU A 12 -4.71 -6.16 16.86
N ILE A 13 -5.29 -7.31 16.52
CA ILE A 13 -5.86 -7.51 15.19
C ILE A 13 -7.35 -7.15 15.18
N GLY A 14 -8.05 -7.32 16.31
CA GLY A 14 -9.47 -6.97 16.46
C GLY A 14 -10.45 -8.02 15.93
N TYR A 15 -10.01 -9.25 15.64
CA TYR A 15 -10.88 -10.27 15.08
C TYR A 15 -11.89 -10.83 16.07
N GLN A 16 -13.09 -11.10 15.57
CA GLN A 16 -14.01 -12.01 16.23
C GLN A 16 -13.44 -13.44 16.24
N MET A 17 -13.70 -14.18 17.32
CA MET A 17 -13.27 -15.58 17.47
C MET A 17 -13.67 -16.45 16.26
N THR A 18 -14.91 -16.31 15.80
CA THR A 18 -15.44 -17.07 14.66
C THR A 18 -14.73 -16.74 13.35
N SER A 19 -14.36 -15.47 13.14
CA SER A 19 -13.61 -15.02 11.97
C SER A 19 -12.19 -15.57 12.00
N ALA A 20 -11.48 -15.44 13.13
CA ALA A 20 -10.12 -15.94 13.29
C ALA A 20 -10.05 -17.46 13.08
N ALA A 21 -10.94 -18.22 13.71
CA ALA A 21 -11.07 -19.66 13.52
C ALA A 21 -11.28 -20.02 12.04
N ARG A 22 -12.26 -19.36 11.39
CA ARG A 22 -12.55 -19.57 9.97
C ARG A 22 -11.35 -19.29 9.06
N TYR A 23 -10.65 -18.18 9.27
CA TYR A 23 -9.52 -17.79 8.42
C TYR A 23 -8.29 -18.65 8.66
N ALA A 24 -8.04 -19.08 9.89
CA ALA A 24 -6.97 -20.03 10.20
C ALA A 24 -7.30 -21.47 9.79
N GLY A 25 -8.57 -21.78 9.44
CA GLY A 25 -9.00 -23.15 9.17
C GLY A 25 -9.00 -24.04 10.42
N ILE A 26 -9.16 -23.43 11.60
CA ILE A 26 -9.20 -24.10 12.92
C ILE A 26 -10.66 -24.06 13.42
N SER A 27 -11.12 -25.07 14.15
CA SER A 27 -12.46 -25.00 14.76
C SER A 27 -12.50 -23.95 15.88
N VAL A 28 -13.68 -23.39 16.13
CA VAL A 28 -13.86 -22.37 17.20
C VAL A 28 -13.50 -22.94 18.56
N GLU A 29 -13.89 -24.19 18.81
CA GLU A 29 -13.59 -24.92 20.04
C GLU A 29 -12.08 -25.08 20.19
N ARG A 30 -11.38 -25.49 19.14
CA ARG A 30 -9.94 -25.70 19.16
C ARG A 30 -9.17 -24.40 19.34
N LEU A 31 -9.57 -23.31 18.67
CA LEU A 31 -8.97 -22.00 18.88
C LEU A 31 -9.19 -21.50 20.32
N THR A 32 -10.37 -21.77 20.89
CA THR A 32 -10.67 -21.44 22.29
C THR A 32 -9.77 -22.21 23.26
N GLU A 33 -9.52 -23.50 23.01
CA GLU A 33 -8.57 -24.30 23.79
C GLU A 33 -7.15 -23.72 23.72
N ILE A 34 -6.67 -23.37 22.52
CA ILE A 34 -5.35 -22.75 22.30
C ILE A 34 -5.25 -21.43 23.07
N GLU A 35 -6.27 -20.57 22.98
CA GLU A 35 -6.30 -19.30 23.72
C GLU A 35 -6.34 -19.46 25.25
N ASN A 36 -6.78 -20.63 25.73
CA ASN A 36 -6.79 -20.98 27.14
C ASN A 36 -5.54 -21.79 27.57
N GLY A 37 -4.55 -21.93 26.68
CA GLY A 37 -3.23 -22.51 26.99
C GLY A 37 -3.01 -23.94 26.50
N ALA A 38 -3.91 -24.50 25.66
CA ALA A 38 -3.61 -25.77 25.00
C ALA A 38 -2.48 -25.58 23.97
N GLU A 39 -1.57 -26.55 23.89
CA GLU A 39 -0.45 -26.49 22.95
C GLU A 39 -0.96 -26.60 21.51
N PRO A 40 -0.71 -25.59 20.65
CA PRO A 40 -1.05 -25.63 19.24
C PRO A 40 -0.06 -26.52 18.49
N SER A 41 -0.52 -27.18 17.43
CA SER A 41 0.36 -27.85 16.48
C SER A 41 1.12 -26.83 15.62
N PHE A 42 2.22 -27.26 15.00
CA PHE A 42 2.97 -26.44 14.05
C PHE A 42 2.07 -25.84 12.95
N TYR A 43 1.14 -26.63 12.39
CA TYR A 43 0.21 -26.16 11.36
C TYR A 43 -0.77 -25.10 11.89
N GLU A 44 -1.21 -25.21 13.15
CA GLU A 44 -2.09 -24.22 13.78
C GLU A 44 -1.34 -22.91 14.04
N ILE A 45 -0.08 -22.97 14.50
CA ILE A 45 0.77 -21.79 14.66
C ILE A 45 1.02 -21.10 13.32
N GLU A 46 1.38 -21.86 12.28
CA GLU A 46 1.58 -21.32 10.93
C GLU A 46 0.32 -20.64 10.38
N ALA A 47 -0.85 -21.25 10.58
CA ALA A 47 -2.12 -20.68 10.14
C ALA A 47 -2.46 -19.38 10.89
N LEU A 48 -2.26 -19.36 12.22
CA LEU A 48 -2.50 -18.18 13.05
C LEU A 48 -1.50 -17.05 12.74
N SER A 49 -0.22 -17.40 12.55
CA SER A 49 0.85 -16.48 12.12
C SER A 49 0.46 -15.73 10.85
N ARG A 50 -0.06 -16.44 9.84
CA ARG A 50 -0.51 -15.84 8.58
C ARG A 50 -1.65 -14.84 8.77
N ILE A 51 -2.65 -15.15 9.59
CA ILE A 51 -3.82 -14.25 9.74
C ILE A 51 -3.57 -13.10 10.72
N TYR A 52 -2.57 -13.21 11.60
CA TYR A 52 -2.17 -12.17 12.54
C TYR A 52 -1.00 -11.31 12.05
N GLY A 53 -0.28 -11.76 11.01
CA GLY A 53 0.87 -11.02 10.48
C GLY A 53 2.07 -11.00 11.42
N ILE A 54 2.15 -11.99 12.32
CA ILE A 54 3.20 -12.17 13.32
C ILE A 54 3.95 -13.44 12.97
N ASP A 55 5.28 -13.41 13.10
CA ASP A 55 6.14 -14.54 12.80
C ASP A 55 5.79 -15.79 13.64
N SER A 56 5.81 -16.98 13.04
CA SER A 56 5.44 -18.22 13.74
C SER A 56 6.36 -18.54 14.91
N GLU A 57 7.66 -18.24 14.82
CA GLU A 57 8.60 -18.41 15.93
C GLU A 57 8.29 -17.47 17.10
N THR A 58 7.71 -16.31 16.80
CA THR A 58 7.27 -15.35 17.83
C THR A 58 5.95 -15.80 18.45
N LEU A 59 5.03 -16.34 17.63
CA LEU A 59 3.72 -16.78 18.08
C LEU A 59 3.76 -18.08 18.92
N ASP A 60 4.77 -18.93 18.71
CA ASP A 60 4.99 -20.17 19.46
C ASP A 60 5.52 -19.94 20.89
N GLN A 61 5.81 -18.69 21.25
CA GLN A 61 6.30 -18.34 22.59
C GLN A 61 5.16 -18.32 23.62
N VAL A 62 5.43 -18.82 24.83
CA VAL A 62 4.49 -18.78 25.97
C VAL A 62 4.08 -17.35 26.34
N GLN A 63 4.97 -16.39 26.10
CA GLN A 63 4.76 -14.97 26.26
C GLN A 63 5.23 -14.30 24.98
N ILE A 64 4.30 -13.77 24.20
CA ILE A 64 4.59 -13.27 22.86
C ILE A 64 5.08 -11.83 23.01
N ASP A 65 6.40 -11.64 22.92
CA ASP A 65 6.99 -10.31 22.96
C ASP A 65 7.12 -9.75 21.54
N LEU A 66 6.15 -8.92 21.18
CA LEU A 66 6.20 -8.20 19.92
C LEU A 66 7.24 -7.09 20.04
N LYS A 67 8.20 -7.09 19.10
CA LYS A 67 9.19 -6.02 19.01
C LYS A 67 8.46 -4.69 18.88
N ALA A 68 8.79 -3.74 19.76
CA ALA A 68 8.40 -2.36 19.58
C ALA A 68 8.97 -1.91 18.23
N GLY A 69 8.10 -1.63 17.26
CA GLY A 69 8.57 -1.37 15.91
C GLY A 69 7.88 -2.14 14.79
N ASP A 70 6.99 -3.08 15.08
CA ASP A 70 6.28 -3.82 14.03
C ASP A 70 5.11 -2.99 13.49
N SER A 71 5.07 -2.66 12.19
CA SER A 71 3.96 -1.87 11.62
C SER A 71 2.58 -2.50 11.81
N VAL A 72 2.44 -3.82 11.97
CA VAL A 72 1.14 -4.42 12.31
C VAL A 72 0.67 -4.01 13.71
N THR A 73 1.61 -3.81 14.64
CA THR A 73 1.27 -3.27 15.97
C THR A 73 0.94 -1.78 15.92
N VAL A 74 1.53 -1.02 15.00
CA VAL A 74 1.15 0.38 14.74
C VAL A 74 -0.22 0.47 14.09
N LEU A 75 -0.54 -0.40 13.13
CA LEU A 75 -1.86 -0.45 12.48
C LEU A 75 -2.98 -0.62 13.51
N ALA A 76 -2.78 -1.53 14.47
CA ALA A 76 -3.72 -1.81 15.56
C ALA A 76 -4.09 -0.57 16.39
N SER A 77 -3.21 0.44 16.41
CA SER A 77 -3.42 1.69 17.16
C SER A 77 -4.09 2.81 16.37
N GLN A 78 -4.40 2.59 15.07
CA GLN A 78 -5.08 3.57 14.22
C GLN A 78 -6.60 3.42 14.36
N GLU A 79 -7.31 4.53 14.59
CA GLU A 79 -8.77 4.56 14.75
C GLU A 79 -9.47 3.99 13.50
N GLU A 80 -8.94 4.26 12.30
CA GLU A 80 -9.49 3.76 11.04
C GLU A 80 -9.35 2.26 10.88
N TYR A 81 -8.37 1.64 11.53
CA TYR A 81 -8.20 0.18 11.53
C TYR A 81 -9.18 -0.51 12.49
N GLU A 82 -9.48 0.13 13.62
CA GLU A 82 -10.49 -0.34 14.59
C GLU A 82 -11.90 -0.38 13.98
N ASP A 83 -12.21 0.51 13.04
CA ASP A 83 -13.52 0.56 12.36
C ASP A 83 -13.70 -0.47 11.23
N LEU A 84 -12.63 -1.18 10.82
CA LEU A 84 -12.68 -2.15 9.73
C LEU A 84 -13.38 -3.44 10.15
N ASP A 85 -14.04 -4.10 9.18
CA ASP A 85 -14.52 -5.46 9.39
C ASP A 85 -13.37 -6.49 9.34
N ASP A 86 -13.64 -7.69 9.86
CA ASP A 86 -12.65 -8.77 9.93
C ASP A 86 -12.13 -9.23 8.56
N ALA A 87 -12.92 -9.10 7.49
CA ALA A 87 -12.49 -9.49 6.15
C ALA A 87 -11.54 -8.46 5.53
N ILE A 88 -11.76 -7.17 5.77
CA ILE A 88 -10.85 -6.09 5.35
C ILE A 88 -9.56 -6.19 6.16
N ARG A 89 -9.64 -6.37 7.48
CA ARG A 89 -8.45 -6.55 8.35
C ARG A 89 -7.57 -7.71 7.89
N LEU A 90 -8.17 -8.85 7.54
CA LEU A 90 -7.43 -9.97 6.95
C LEU A 90 -6.65 -9.55 5.70
N ARG A 91 -7.28 -8.83 4.78
CA ARG A 91 -6.64 -8.37 3.54
C ARG A 91 -5.52 -7.36 3.80
N VAL A 92 -5.66 -6.52 4.83
CA VAL A 92 -4.58 -5.62 5.29
C VAL A 92 -3.39 -6.43 5.81
N VAL A 93 -3.63 -7.43 6.65
CA VAL A 93 -2.58 -8.32 7.17
C VAL A 93 -1.92 -9.11 6.04
N GLU A 94 -2.68 -9.63 5.09
CA GLU A 94 -2.14 -10.33 3.91
C GLU A 94 -1.25 -9.42 3.06
N ALA A 95 -1.60 -8.13 2.92
CA ALA A 95 -0.76 -7.14 2.25
C ALA A 95 0.52 -6.83 3.04
N ALA A 96 0.44 -6.75 4.36
CA ALA A 96 1.60 -6.58 5.24
C ALA A 96 2.56 -7.78 5.13
N ASN A 97 2.03 -9.00 5.07
CA ASN A 97 2.82 -10.22 4.86
C ASN A 97 3.47 -10.25 3.48
N ALA A 98 2.75 -9.83 2.43
CA ALA A 98 3.32 -9.69 1.09
C ALA A 98 4.50 -8.70 1.07
N ALA A 99 4.41 -7.58 1.80
CA ALA A 99 5.53 -6.65 1.94
C ALA A 99 6.75 -7.29 2.65
N LYS A 100 6.53 -8.05 3.73
CA LYS A 100 7.59 -8.82 4.43
C LYS A 100 8.27 -9.83 3.49
N ASP A 101 7.46 -10.57 2.72
CA ASP A 101 7.97 -11.55 1.76
C ASP A 101 8.79 -10.89 0.65
N LEU A 102 8.35 -9.74 0.15
CA LEU A 102 9.10 -9.00 -0.86
C LEU A 102 10.45 -8.49 -0.34
N LEU A 103 10.52 -8.01 0.90
CA LEU A 103 11.78 -7.64 1.53
C LEU A 103 12.71 -8.85 1.64
N THR A 104 12.17 -10.01 2.01
CA THR A 104 12.92 -11.28 2.08
C THR A 104 13.46 -11.67 0.70
N LEU A 105 12.64 -11.56 -0.36
CA LEU A 105 13.06 -11.84 -1.73
C LEU A 105 14.17 -10.90 -2.21
N ARG A 106 14.08 -9.59 -1.91
CA ARG A 106 15.14 -8.60 -2.20
C ARG A 106 16.45 -8.98 -1.52
N ALA A 107 16.39 -9.40 -0.25
CA ALA A 107 17.57 -9.84 0.49
C ALA A 107 18.25 -11.06 -0.15
N ILE A 108 17.47 -12.05 -0.63
CA ILE A 108 17.99 -13.24 -1.32
C ILE A 108 18.67 -12.87 -2.65
N ILE A 109 18.04 -11.96 -3.42
CA ILE A 109 18.59 -11.48 -4.70
C ILE A 109 19.89 -10.67 -4.49
N GLY A 110 20.14 -10.18 -3.27
CA GLY A 110 21.24 -9.26 -2.98
C GLY A 110 20.96 -7.84 -3.50
N ASP A 111 19.68 -7.48 -3.65
CA ASP A 111 19.25 -6.14 -4.07
C ASP A 111 19.45 -5.16 -2.92
N GLN A 112 20.69 -4.71 -2.73
CA GLN A 112 21.06 -3.66 -1.79
C GLN A 112 20.70 -2.32 -2.40
N VAL A 113 19.43 -1.91 -2.26
CA VAL A 113 19.01 -0.59 -2.73
C VAL A 113 19.53 0.46 -1.76
N SER A 114 20.40 1.35 -2.25
CA SER A 114 20.76 2.57 -1.53
C SER A 114 19.50 3.45 -1.43
N GLY A 115 18.89 3.51 -0.26
CA GLY A 115 17.67 4.29 -0.07
C GLY A 115 17.88 5.77 -0.37
N PHE A 116 16.84 6.44 -0.87
CA PHE A 116 16.81 7.90 -0.96
C PHE A 116 17.01 8.47 0.46
N GLU A 117 17.98 9.37 0.66
CA GLU A 117 18.20 10.02 1.96
C GLU A 117 17.09 11.07 2.18
N THR A 118 15.98 10.70 2.84
CA THR A 118 14.73 11.46 2.73
C THR A 118 14.58 12.62 3.73
N GLN A 119 14.86 12.47 5.02
CA GLN A 119 14.39 13.48 5.98
C GLN A 119 15.19 14.80 6.01
N SER A 120 16.52 14.78 5.82
CA SER A 120 17.31 16.01 5.91
C SER A 120 17.14 16.94 4.70
N GLU A 121 16.58 16.43 3.60
CA GLU A 121 16.43 17.17 2.35
C GLU A 121 15.10 17.92 2.24
N PHE A 122 14.10 17.56 3.05
CA PHE A 122 12.82 18.27 3.10
C PHE A 122 12.85 19.33 4.22
N PRO A 123 12.32 20.54 3.96
CA PRO A 123 12.38 21.63 4.92
C PRO A 123 11.60 21.27 6.20
N THR A 124 12.35 21.06 7.28
CA THR A 124 11.79 20.92 8.63
C THR A 124 11.84 22.28 9.30
N ALA A 125 10.70 22.97 9.40
CA ALA A 125 10.63 24.28 10.04
C ALA A 125 10.40 24.14 11.56
N ALA A 126 11.10 24.95 12.37
CA ALA A 126 10.94 24.99 13.82
C ALA A 126 9.51 25.37 14.26
N ASN A 127 8.81 26.15 13.44
CA ASN A 127 7.36 26.34 13.48
C ASN A 127 6.81 25.85 12.14
N PRO A 128 6.33 24.60 12.06
CA PRO A 128 5.88 24.04 10.80
C PRO A 128 4.66 24.84 10.32
N PRO A 129 4.64 25.29 9.04
CA PRO A 129 3.47 25.98 8.51
C PRO A 129 2.27 25.02 8.49
N GLU A 130 1.06 25.52 8.26
CA GLU A 130 -0.15 24.69 8.10
C GLU A 130 0.11 23.46 7.21
N PRO A 131 -0.47 22.28 7.48
CA PRO A 131 -0.06 21.04 6.81
C PRO A 131 -0.19 21.08 5.29
N TRP A 132 -1.19 21.82 4.78
CA TRP A 132 -1.35 22.01 3.35
C TRP A 132 -0.17 22.78 2.73
N ALA A 133 0.43 23.73 3.46
CA ALA A 133 1.59 24.47 3.02
C ALA A 133 2.86 23.60 3.06
N GLN A 134 2.96 22.69 4.02
CA GLN A 134 4.02 21.67 4.04
C GLN A 134 3.94 20.78 2.80
N GLY A 135 2.77 20.21 2.51
CA GLY A 135 2.57 19.34 1.33
C GLY A 135 2.90 20.04 0.01
N LYS A 136 2.57 21.33 -0.10
CA LYS A 136 2.97 22.18 -1.23
C LYS A 136 4.49 22.23 -1.39
N GLU A 137 5.19 22.49 -0.30
CA GLU A 137 6.63 22.67 -0.34
C GLU A 137 7.36 21.36 -0.63
N ILE A 138 6.92 20.26 -0.03
CA ILE A 138 7.44 18.91 -0.30
C ILE A 138 7.27 18.58 -1.80
N ALA A 139 6.09 18.82 -2.37
CA ALA A 139 5.85 18.60 -3.79
C ALA A 139 6.77 19.44 -4.68
N ARG A 140 6.99 20.72 -4.33
CA ARG A 140 7.89 21.61 -5.07
C ARG A 140 9.34 21.13 -5.02
N VAL A 141 9.83 20.74 -3.84
CA VAL A 141 11.19 20.21 -3.65
C VAL A 141 11.37 18.92 -4.43
N LEU A 142 10.43 17.99 -4.33
CA LEU A 142 10.54 16.69 -5.01
C LEU A 142 10.49 16.84 -6.53
N ARG A 143 9.58 17.66 -7.07
CA ARG A 143 9.53 17.93 -8.52
C ARG A 143 10.83 18.54 -9.05
N LYS A 144 11.48 19.41 -8.25
CA LYS A 144 12.79 19.97 -8.60
C LYS A 144 13.87 18.89 -8.62
N LYS A 145 13.91 18.02 -7.61
CA LYS A 145 14.90 16.93 -7.50
C LYS A 145 14.78 15.94 -8.66
N LEU A 146 13.55 15.59 -9.02
CA LEU A 146 13.25 14.70 -10.15
C LEU A 146 13.28 15.40 -11.51
N ALA A 147 13.68 16.68 -11.57
CA ALA A 147 13.71 17.48 -12.80
C ALA A 147 12.40 17.49 -13.61
N LEU A 148 11.25 17.35 -12.96
CA LEU A 148 9.93 17.21 -13.61
C LEU A 148 9.39 18.54 -14.17
N GLY A 149 10.00 19.67 -13.81
CA GLY A 149 9.57 21.00 -14.25
C GLY A 149 8.07 21.26 -13.97
N THR A 150 7.34 21.74 -14.97
CA THR A 150 5.89 21.99 -14.92
C THR A 150 5.05 20.95 -15.66
N SER A 151 5.70 19.93 -16.23
CA SER A 151 5.07 18.89 -17.05
C SER A 151 4.17 17.95 -16.23
N GLU A 152 3.20 17.34 -16.89
CA GLU A 152 2.45 16.22 -16.30
C GLU A 152 3.39 15.05 -15.97
N ILE A 153 3.08 14.31 -14.91
CA ILE A 153 3.72 13.04 -14.63
C ILE A 153 3.05 11.99 -15.52
N ALA A 154 3.80 11.24 -16.32
CA ALA A 154 3.21 10.29 -17.26
C ALA A 154 2.47 9.17 -16.51
N SER A 155 3.15 8.51 -15.57
CA SER A 155 2.60 7.46 -14.72
C SER A 155 3.17 7.58 -13.30
N MET A 156 2.29 7.59 -12.30
CA MET A 156 2.73 7.54 -10.90
C MET A 156 3.27 6.17 -10.52
N ARG A 157 2.71 5.09 -11.10
CA ARG A 157 3.25 3.74 -10.97
C ARG A 157 4.71 3.70 -11.44
N ASP A 158 4.98 4.15 -12.66
CA ASP A 158 6.33 4.05 -13.24
C ASP A 158 7.31 4.98 -12.54
N LEU A 159 6.87 6.16 -12.11
CA LEU A 159 7.70 7.08 -11.33
C LEU A 159 8.13 6.44 -10.00
N VAL A 160 7.22 5.79 -9.26
CA VAL A 160 7.61 5.10 -8.02
C VAL A 160 8.58 3.96 -8.30
N ILE A 161 8.27 3.10 -9.29
CA ILE A 161 9.10 1.93 -9.61
C ILE A 161 10.52 2.34 -10.07
N ASN A 162 10.63 3.38 -10.91
CA ASN A 162 11.90 3.74 -11.55
C ASN A 162 12.73 4.74 -10.74
N ASP A 163 12.10 5.70 -10.07
CA ASP A 163 12.80 6.78 -9.36
C ASP A 163 12.95 6.51 -7.86
N PHE A 164 12.23 5.52 -7.31
CA PHE A 164 12.27 5.12 -5.90
C PHE A 164 12.39 3.59 -5.74
N PRO A 165 13.47 2.97 -6.22
CA PRO A 165 13.61 1.51 -6.24
C PRO A 165 13.53 0.85 -4.85
N GLU A 166 13.78 1.59 -3.77
CA GLU A 166 13.68 1.12 -2.38
C GLU A 166 12.22 1.05 -1.89
N ILE A 167 11.30 1.75 -2.56
CA ILE A 167 9.88 1.75 -2.24
C ILE A 167 9.22 0.66 -3.09
N SER A 168 8.68 -0.35 -2.43
CA SER A 168 7.90 -1.39 -3.09
C SER A 168 6.50 -0.89 -3.40
N LEU A 169 5.97 -1.20 -4.59
CA LEU A 169 4.60 -0.88 -4.98
C LEU A 169 3.82 -2.17 -5.21
N LEU A 170 2.90 -2.47 -4.28
CA LEU A 170 2.01 -3.63 -4.31
C LEU A 170 0.56 -3.20 -4.56
N TYR A 171 -0.26 -4.16 -4.97
CA TYR A 171 -1.68 -3.94 -5.25
C TYR A 171 -2.52 -5.01 -4.56
N ALA A 172 -3.51 -4.61 -3.78
CA ALA A 172 -4.37 -5.52 -3.05
C ALA A 172 -5.85 -5.25 -3.35
N ARG A 173 -6.70 -6.27 -3.27
CA ARG A 173 -8.17 -6.09 -3.28
C ARG A 173 -8.67 -5.97 -1.85
N LEU A 174 -8.67 -4.76 -1.32
CA LEU A 174 -9.02 -4.49 0.09
C LEU A 174 -10.54 -4.32 0.30
N GLY A 175 -11.35 -4.51 -0.75
CA GLY A 175 -12.80 -4.31 -0.69
C GLY A 175 -13.20 -2.86 -0.97
N ARG A 176 -14.48 -2.66 -1.31
CA ARG A 176 -15.02 -1.35 -1.71
C ARG A 176 -15.04 -0.32 -0.58
N GLU A 177 -15.29 -0.80 0.64
CA GLU A 177 -15.29 0.01 1.86
C GLU A 177 -13.94 -0.02 2.58
N GLY A 178 -12.96 -0.74 2.02
CA GLY A 178 -11.59 -0.76 2.55
C GLY A 178 -10.84 0.54 2.27
N PRO A 179 -9.64 0.69 2.86
CA PRO A 179 -8.82 1.87 2.63
C PRO A 179 -8.42 2.01 1.16
N ALA A 180 -8.14 3.25 0.73
CA ALA A 180 -7.70 3.51 -0.63
C ALA A 180 -6.23 3.09 -0.85
N GLY A 181 -5.41 3.24 0.18
CA GLY A 181 -4.00 2.86 0.18
C GLY A 181 -3.55 2.51 1.58
N ILE A 182 -2.41 1.83 1.65
CA ILE A 182 -1.73 1.50 2.90
C ILE A 182 -0.25 1.79 2.70
N THR A 183 0.35 2.46 3.67
CA THR A 183 1.79 2.68 3.74
C THR A 183 2.38 1.84 4.86
N PHE A 184 3.43 1.06 4.55
CA PHE A 184 4.29 0.40 5.52
C PHE A 184 5.71 0.97 5.41
N ALA A 185 6.35 1.22 6.55
CA ALA A 185 7.78 1.49 6.62
C ALA A 185 8.36 1.01 7.95
N ASP A 186 9.03 -0.14 7.94
CA ASP A 186 9.74 -0.72 9.09
C ASP A 186 10.84 -1.70 8.63
N ASP A 187 11.63 -2.24 9.56
CA ASP A 187 12.74 -3.15 9.26
C ASP A 187 12.29 -4.55 8.76
N LEU A 188 11.03 -4.94 9.00
CA LEU A 188 10.47 -6.25 8.64
C LEU A 188 9.83 -6.25 7.25
N ARG A 189 9.30 -5.10 6.80
CA ARG A 189 8.51 -4.94 5.57
C ARG A 189 9.15 -3.97 4.58
N GLY A 190 10.13 -3.19 5.02
CA GLY A 190 10.74 -2.13 4.23
C GLY A 190 9.74 -1.01 3.94
N GLN A 191 10.09 -0.14 3.01
CA GLN A 191 9.19 0.91 2.51
C GLN A 191 8.26 0.29 1.46
N CYS A 192 6.94 0.31 1.71
CA CYS A 192 5.97 -0.31 0.84
C CYS A 192 4.68 0.51 0.75
N ILE A 193 4.24 0.75 -0.48
CA ILE A 193 2.93 1.30 -0.83
C ILE A 193 2.06 0.15 -1.30
N VAL A 194 0.89 -0.02 -0.70
CA VAL A 194 -0.14 -0.95 -1.17
C VAL A 194 -1.36 -0.18 -1.63
N ILE A 195 -1.74 -0.35 -2.88
CA ILE A 195 -2.92 0.32 -3.46
C ILE A 195 -4.09 -0.63 -3.53
N ASN A 196 -5.24 -0.20 -3.00
CA ASN A 196 -6.49 -0.93 -3.14
C ASN A 196 -6.95 -0.89 -4.61
N LEU A 197 -7.24 -2.04 -5.22
CA LEU A 197 -7.76 -2.16 -6.58
C LEU A 197 -9.29 -2.03 -6.66
N ASP A 198 -9.97 -2.15 -5.53
CA ASP A 198 -11.42 -2.00 -5.44
C ASP A 198 -11.82 -0.54 -5.13
N GLY A 199 -13.13 -0.29 -5.01
CA GLY A 199 -13.65 1.02 -4.63
C GLY A 199 -13.31 2.13 -5.63
N LYS A 200 -12.79 3.26 -5.13
CA LYS A 200 -12.54 4.46 -5.95
C LYS A 200 -11.32 4.33 -6.87
N ASN A 201 -10.36 3.46 -6.53
CA ASN A 201 -9.13 3.24 -7.32
C ASN A 201 -9.31 2.38 -8.57
N VAL A 202 -10.54 1.90 -8.81
CA VAL A 202 -10.96 1.46 -10.15
C VAL A 202 -10.78 2.60 -11.15
N ASN A 203 -10.93 3.86 -10.70
CA ASN A 203 -10.57 5.03 -11.48
C ASN A 203 -9.06 5.29 -11.39
N PRO A 204 -8.30 5.24 -12.50
CA PRO A 204 -6.85 5.44 -12.50
C PRO A 204 -6.41 6.85 -12.08
N CYS A 205 -7.25 7.88 -12.27
CA CYS A 205 -6.98 9.22 -11.76
C CYS A 205 -7.04 9.28 -10.21
N VAL A 206 -7.86 8.43 -9.58
CA VAL A 206 -7.84 8.25 -8.13
C VAL A 206 -6.63 7.41 -7.74
N ARG A 207 -6.36 6.32 -8.46
CA ARG A 207 -5.21 5.43 -8.20
C ARG A 207 -3.88 6.18 -8.15
N ARG A 208 -3.60 7.01 -9.16
CA ARG A 208 -2.37 7.82 -9.20
C ARG A 208 -2.31 8.87 -8.09
N PHE A 209 -3.47 9.41 -7.71
CA PHE A 209 -3.55 10.31 -6.57
C PHE A 209 -3.22 9.58 -5.27
N SER A 210 -3.77 8.37 -5.06
CA SER A 210 -3.44 7.52 -3.92
C SER A 210 -1.97 7.14 -3.90
N ILE A 211 -1.36 6.76 -5.03
CA ILE A 211 0.10 6.49 -5.09
C ILE A 211 0.91 7.72 -4.66
N ALA A 212 0.57 8.92 -5.17
CA ALA A 212 1.25 10.15 -4.76
C ALA A 212 1.01 10.48 -3.27
N HIS A 213 -0.17 10.18 -2.75
CA HIS A 213 -0.52 10.39 -1.35
C HIS A 213 0.33 9.49 -0.43
N GLU A 214 0.36 8.17 -0.69
CA GLU A 214 1.18 7.22 0.07
C GLU A 214 2.68 7.54 -0.03
N LEU A 215 3.14 7.98 -1.20
CA LEU A 215 4.53 8.42 -1.38
C LEU A 215 4.89 9.58 -0.44
N CYS A 216 3.96 10.50 -0.17
CA CYS A 216 4.20 11.58 0.80
C CYS A 216 4.47 11.04 2.20
N HIS A 217 3.70 10.04 2.63
CA HIS A 217 3.84 9.44 3.95
C HIS A 217 5.21 8.79 4.12
N ILE A 218 5.66 8.02 3.13
CA ILE A 218 6.98 7.39 3.17
C ILE A 218 8.09 8.44 3.18
N LEU A 219 8.04 9.41 2.29
CA LEU A 219 9.14 10.36 2.13
C LEU A 219 9.26 11.36 3.29
N TYR A 220 8.15 11.67 3.97
CA TYR A 220 8.12 12.76 4.95
C TYR A 220 7.69 12.34 6.35
N ASP A 221 6.67 11.48 6.49
CA ASP A 221 6.10 11.15 7.80
C ASP A 221 6.88 10.06 8.53
N TRP A 222 7.61 9.23 7.80
CA TRP A 222 8.45 8.20 8.40
C TRP A 222 9.76 8.77 8.94
N ASN A 223 9.95 8.72 10.26
CA ASN A 223 11.13 9.22 10.98
C ASN A 223 12.31 8.24 11.02
N ARG A 224 12.17 7.04 10.42
CA ARG A 224 13.16 5.95 10.39
C ARG A 224 13.60 5.40 11.74
N THR A 225 13.12 5.98 12.84
CA THR A 225 13.35 5.49 14.21
C THR A 225 12.16 4.70 14.73
N GLU A 226 10.97 5.02 14.23
CA GLU A 226 9.72 4.35 14.55
C GLU A 226 9.06 3.83 13.27
N PRO A 227 8.37 2.69 13.34
CA PRO A 227 7.58 2.17 12.23
C PRO A 227 6.49 3.12 11.79
N LEU A 228 6.22 3.11 10.50
CA LEU A 228 5.04 3.75 9.93
C LEU A 228 4.08 2.67 9.40
N ALA A 229 2.82 2.78 9.82
CA ALA A 229 1.72 2.01 9.26
C ALA A 229 0.49 2.90 9.19
N LEU A 230 0.04 3.22 7.98
CA LEU A 230 -1.08 4.14 7.76
C LEU A 230 -2.13 3.50 6.87
N VAL A 231 -3.40 3.69 7.23
CA VAL A 231 -4.58 3.19 6.53
C VAL A 231 -5.35 4.40 6.01
N SER A 232 -5.13 4.77 4.75
CA SER A 232 -5.70 6.01 4.24
C SER A 232 -7.16 5.85 3.86
N GLY A 233 -8.05 6.50 4.62
CA GLY A 233 -9.51 6.56 4.48
C GLY A 233 -10.05 7.99 4.32
N TYR A 234 -11.36 8.15 4.10
CA TYR A 234 -12.00 9.46 3.89
C TYR A 234 -12.61 10.10 5.17
N ARG A 235 -12.23 9.63 6.35
CA ARG A 235 -12.80 10.08 7.63
C ARG A 235 -11.66 10.37 8.58
N GLU A 236 -11.68 11.51 9.28
CA GLU A 236 -10.94 11.63 10.55
C GLU A 236 -11.15 12.95 11.35
N LYS A 237 -10.79 12.87 12.65
CA LYS A 237 -10.51 13.98 13.58
C LYS A 237 -9.12 13.88 14.25
N LEU A 238 -8.61 12.68 14.54
CA LEU A 238 -7.16 12.42 14.77
C LEU A 238 -6.48 12.31 13.39
N GLY A 239 -5.14 12.25 13.26
CA GLY A 239 -4.43 12.08 11.95
C GLY A 239 -4.57 13.17 10.86
N LEU A 240 -5.55 14.08 11.00
CA LEU A 240 -6.00 15.05 10.02
C LEU A 240 -4.89 15.92 9.43
N GLU A 241 -3.88 16.27 10.22
CA GLU A 241 -2.77 17.09 9.77
C GLU A 241 -1.85 16.33 8.80
N ARG A 242 -1.58 15.04 9.05
CA ARG A 242 -0.80 14.19 8.12
C ARG A 242 -1.56 13.98 6.82
N GLU A 243 -2.85 13.65 6.93
CA GLU A 243 -3.75 13.48 5.79
C GLU A 243 -3.90 14.76 4.96
N LYS A 244 -4.05 15.93 5.60
CA LYS A 244 -4.09 17.23 4.91
C LYS A 244 -2.79 17.51 4.16
N ARG A 245 -1.64 17.18 4.75
CA ARG A 245 -0.33 17.32 4.11
C ARG A 245 -0.21 16.40 2.90
N ALA A 246 -0.47 15.10 3.06
CA ALA A 246 -0.39 14.12 1.97
C ALA A 246 -1.36 14.44 0.83
N ASN A 247 -2.59 14.84 1.13
CA ASN A 247 -3.54 15.33 0.12
C ASN A 247 -3.02 16.58 -0.60
N SER A 248 -2.46 17.54 0.13
CA SER A 248 -1.90 18.75 -0.48
C SER A 248 -0.68 18.45 -1.35
N PHE A 249 0.19 17.54 -0.91
CA PHE A 249 1.32 17.03 -1.67
C PHE A 249 0.84 16.37 -2.97
N ALA A 250 -0.04 15.37 -2.89
CA ALA A 250 -0.47 14.58 -4.04
C ALA A 250 -1.04 15.45 -5.16
N VAL A 251 -1.93 16.40 -4.83
CA VAL A 251 -2.48 17.35 -5.81
C VAL A 251 -1.38 18.18 -6.49
N ARG A 252 -0.45 18.74 -5.70
CA ARG A 252 0.56 19.69 -6.19
C ARG A 252 1.75 19.01 -6.84
N PHE A 253 2.00 17.76 -6.48
CA PHE A 253 2.99 16.92 -7.14
C PHE A 253 2.50 16.54 -8.53
N LEU A 254 1.22 16.18 -8.66
CA LEU A 254 0.59 15.91 -9.96
C LEU A 254 0.43 17.17 -10.82
N CYS A 255 -0.02 18.28 -10.25
CA CYS A 255 -0.17 19.56 -10.94
C CYS A 255 0.50 20.69 -10.14
N PRO A 256 1.69 21.18 -10.55
CA PRO A 256 2.33 22.29 -9.85
C PRO A 256 1.56 23.60 -10.02
N GLU A 257 1.61 24.46 -9.00
CA GLU A 257 0.84 25.72 -8.94
C GLU A 257 1.14 26.69 -10.09
N SER A 258 2.31 26.60 -10.72
CA SER A 258 2.65 27.40 -11.90
C SER A 258 1.74 27.12 -13.11
N ASN A 259 0.96 26.04 -13.09
CA ASN A 259 -0.07 25.76 -14.10
C ASN A 259 -1.42 26.40 -13.78
N LEU A 260 -1.59 27.01 -12.61
CA LEU A 260 -2.80 27.73 -12.20
C LEU A 260 -2.67 29.23 -12.39
N THR A 261 -3.75 29.89 -12.79
CA THR A 261 -3.84 31.36 -12.85
C THR A 261 -5.18 31.85 -12.29
N ASP A 262 -5.18 32.96 -11.54
CA ASP A 262 -6.38 33.47 -10.84
C ASP A 262 -7.54 33.88 -11.79
N SER A 263 -7.20 34.20 -13.05
CA SER A 263 -8.14 34.56 -14.11
C SER A 263 -8.89 33.38 -14.73
N GLN A 264 -8.59 32.14 -14.36
CA GLN A 264 -9.22 30.96 -14.97
C GLN A 264 -10.66 30.78 -14.51
N ASP A 265 -11.51 30.43 -15.48
CA ASP A 265 -12.81 29.86 -15.22
C ASP A 265 -12.65 28.51 -14.48
N PRO A 266 -13.35 28.29 -13.35
CA PRO A 266 -13.22 27.05 -12.59
C PRO A 266 -13.53 25.78 -13.38
N LEU A 267 -14.47 25.84 -14.33
CA LEU A 267 -14.86 24.67 -15.12
C LEU A 267 -13.74 24.29 -16.09
N ASP A 268 -13.17 25.27 -16.78
CA ASP A 268 -12.02 25.04 -17.67
C ASP A 268 -10.79 24.55 -16.90
N LEU A 269 -10.58 25.07 -15.69
CA LEU A 269 -9.52 24.58 -14.83
C LEU A 269 -9.74 23.12 -14.42
N ILE A 270 -10.96 22.71 -14.04
CA ILE A 270 -11.25 21.30 -13.75
C ILE A 270 -10.96 20.43 -14.97
N LYS A 271 -11.43 20.81 -16.17
CA LYS A 271 -11.18 20.05 -17.40
C LYS A 271 -9.68 19.86 -17.63
N ARG A 272 -8.89 20.90 -17.37
CA ARG A 272 -7.42 20.82 -17.46
C ARG A 272 -6.83 19.92 -16.39
N LEU A 273 -7.23 20.04 -15.13
CA LEU A 273 -6.71 19.21 -14.04
C LEU A 273 -7.04 17.73 -14.24
N THR A 274 -8.26 17.41 -14.66
CA THR A 274 -8.71 16.03 -14.89
C THR A 274 -8.15 15.46 -16.19
N GLY A 275 -8.17 16.23 -17.27
CA GLY A 275 -7.72 15.81 -18.60
C GLY A 275 -6.20 15.79 -18.71
N GLN A 276 -5.54 16.92 -18.43
CA GLN A 276 -4.09 17.10 -18.59
C GLN A 276 -3.29 16.49 -17.44
N PHE A 277 -3.71 16.65 -16.18
CA PHE A 277 -2.89 16.20 -15.04
C PHE A 277 -3.39 14.90 -14.39
N GLY A 278 -4.51 14.35 -14.86
CA GLY A 278 -5.06 13.10 -14.34
C GLY A 278 -5.53 13.21 -12.89
N ILE A 279 -5.89 14.41 -12.43
CA ILE A 279 -6.37 14.63 -11.06
C ILE A 279 -7.87 14.34 -11.01
N HIS A 280 -8.32 13.47 -10.12
CA HIS A 280 -9.74 13.17 -10.01
C HIS A 280 -10.56 14.38 -9.50
N TYR A 281 -11.83 14.46 -9.89
CA TYR A 281 -12.70 15.62 -9.63
C TYR A 281 -12.73 16.09 -8.17
N GLY A 282 -12.84 15.15 -7.22
CA GLY A 282 -12.85 15.47 -5.79
C GLY A 282 -11.59 16.21 -5.32
N ALA A 283 -10.41 15.77 -5.75
CA ALA A 283 -9.15 16.42 -5.43
C ALA A 283 -9.00 17.76 -6.15
N ALA A 284 -9.40 17.84 -7.42
CA ALA A 284 -9.40 19.09 -8.18
C ALA A 284 -10.31 20.17 -7.53
N ARG A 285 -11.50 19.77 -7.05
CA ARG A 285 -12.41 20.67 -6.31
C ARG A 285 -11.74 21.25 -5.07
N LEU A 286 -11.15 20.40 -4.24
CA LEU A 286 -10.47 20.85 -3.02
C LEU A 286 -9.29 21.77 -3.35
N TYR A 287 -8.57 21.48 -4.42
CA TYR A 287 -7.48 22.33 -4.87
C TYR A 287 -7.94 23.73 -5.28
N ILE A 288 -9.02 23.80 -6.07
CA ILE A 288 -9.61 25.06 -6.53
C ILE A 288 -10.16 25.87 -5.36
N LEU A 289 -10.86 25.22 -4.42
CA LEU A 289 -11.34 25.88 -3.21
C LEU A 289 -10.17 26.50 -2.43
N ASN A 290 -9.11 25.73 -2.20
CA ASN A 290 -7.96 26.18 -1.41
C ASN A 290 -7.08 27.20 -2.11
N LYS A 291 -7.04 27.22 -3.44
CA LYS A 291 -6.20 28.13 -4.23
C LYS A 291 -6.92 29.40 -4.65
N LEU A 292 -8.15 29.26 -5.11
CA LEU A 292 -8.92 30.34 -5.73
C LEU A 292 -10.07 30.83 -4.84
N GLY A 293 -10.35 30.16 -3.72
CA GLY A 293 -11.50 30.48 -2.86
C GLY A 293 -12.86 30.19 -3.51
N LYS A 294 -12.88 29.40 -4.59
CA LYS A 294 -14.08 29.11 -5.38
C LYS A 294 -14.63 27.73 -5.02
N GLU A 295 -15.85 27.69 -4.50
CA GLU A 295 -16.54 26.45 -4.19
C GLU A 295 -17.19 25.86 -5.45
N LEU A 296 -17.14 24.53 -5.57
CA LEU A 296 -17.73 23.78 -6.68
C LEU A 296 -18.64 22.68 -6.15
N PRO A 297 -19.62 22.19 -6.94
CA PRO A 297 -20.53 21.14 -6.52
C PRO A 297 -19.79 19.86 -6.08
N ILE A 298 -20.34 19.14 -5.10
CA ILE A 298 -19.75 17.88 -4.61
C ILE A 298 -19.71 16.82 -5.72
N GLN A 299 -20.76 16.77 -6.54
CA GLN A 299 -20.87 15.89 -7.70
C GLN A 299 -20.40 16.62 -8.96
N PRO A 300 -19.75 15.93 -9.91
CA PRO A 300 -19.36 16.53 -11.17
C PRO A 300 -20.60 17.02 -11.94
N PRO A 301 -20.59 18.27 -12.44
CA PRO A 301 -21.59 18.78 -13.38
C PRO A 301 -21.75 17.84 -14.58
N PRO A 302 -22.93 17.77 -15.23
CA PRO A 302 -23.16 16.91 -16.38
C PRO A 302 -22.05 16.99 -17.45
N ASP A 303 -21.62 18.19 -17.78
CA ASP A 303 -20.56 18.47 -18.77
C ASP A 303 -19.17 17.92 -18.39
N LEU A 304 -18.99 17.52 -17.12
CA LEU A 304 -17.77 16.90 -16.60
C LEU A 304 -17.92 15.40 -16.33
N ARG A 305 -19.12 14.84 -16.47
CA ARG A 305 -19.34 13.39 -16.31
C ARG A 305 -18.66 12.62 -17.43
N ASP A 306 -18.63 13.19 -18.65
CA ASP A 306 -18.00 12.61 -19.84
C ASP A 306 -16.48 12.83 -19.90
N PHE A 307 -15.92 13.69 -19.02
CA PHE A 307 -14.47 13.72 -18.75
C PHE A 307 -14.04 12.55 -17.85
N SER A 308 -14.87 11.50 -17.80
CA SER A 308 -14.56 10.18 -17.26
C SER A 308 -13.25 9.69 -17.86
N VAL A 309 -12.18 9.82 -17.08
CA VAL A 309 -10.87 9.18 -17.26
C VAL A 309 -10.43 9.05 -18.72
N HIS A 310 -9.60 9.99 -19.16
CA HIS A 310 -8.95 9.86 -20.48
C HIS A 310 -8.25 8.48 -20.58
N PRO A 311 -8.46 7.69 -21.66
CA PRO A 311 -7.95 6.32 -21.78
C PRO A 311 -6.44 6.16 -21.55
N ARG A 312 -5.67 7.21 -21.84
CA ARG A 312 -4.24 7.30 -21.54
C ARG A 312 -3.91 7.04 -20.07
N TRP A 313 -4.74 7.50 -19.14
CA TRP A 313 -4.53 7.29 -17.71
C TRP A 313 -4.80 5.85 -17.30
N THR A 314 -5.80 5.22 -17.91
CA THR A 314 -6.04 3.79 -17.73
C THR A 314 -4.81 3.00 -18.15
N ALA A 315 -4.30 3.21 -19.36
CA ALA A 315 -3.11 2.50 -19.83
C ALA A 315 -1.85 2.80 -18.98
N ALA A 316 -1.65 4.06 -18.58
CA ALA A 316 -0.47 4.48 -17.82
C ALA A 316 -0.44 3.96 -16.37
N GLU A 317 -1.60 3.82 -15.73
CA GLU A 317 -1.70 3.46 -14.31
C GLU A 317 -2.22 2.03 -14.09
N GLU A 318 -2.39 1.25 -15.17
CA GLU A 318 -2.82 -0.15 -15.04
C GLU A 318 -1.71 -0.97 -14.38
N PRO A 319 -1.96 -1.69 -13.29
CA PRO A 319 -0.94 -2.51 -12.66
C PRO A 319 -0.42 -3.59 -13.63
N LEU A 320 0.89 -3.60 -13.89
CA LEU A 320 1.50 -4.67 -14.69
C LEU A 320 1.38 -6.00 -13.93
N GLY A 321 1.04 -7.07 -14.63
CA GLY A 321 0.96 -8.41 -14.03
C GLY A 321 -0.30 -8.70 -13.21
N ILE A 322 -1.22 -7.76 -13.00
CA ILE A 322 -2.47 -8.07 -12.27
C ILE A 322 -3.52 -8.72 -13.17
N ASN A 323 -3.85 -8.07 -14.28
CA ASN A 323 -4.85 -8.58 -15.23
C ASN A 323 -4.23 -9.65 -16.11
N GLY A 324 -4.94 -10.76 -16.29
CA GLY A 324 -4.47 -11.89 -17.10
C GLY A 324 -3.38 -12.73 -16.41
N PHE A 325 -3.11 -12.52 -15.12
CA PHE A 325 -2.22 -13.39 -14.35
C PHE A 325 -2.72 -14.85 -14.42
N PRO A 326 -1.85 -15.82 -14.73
CA PRO A 326 -2.29 -17.13 -15.22
C PRO A 326 -2.88 -18.02 -14.12
N LEU A 327 -2.63 -17.72 -12.84
CA LEU A 327 -3.20 -18.43 -11.70
C LEU A 327 -4.18 -17.53 -10.93
N PRO A 328 -5.50 -17.73 -11.07
CA PRO A 328 -6.50 -16.91 -10.40
C PRO A 328 -6.46 -16.98 -8.87
N SER A 329 -5.96 -18.09 -8.33
CA SER A 329 -5.76 -18.38 -6.91
C SER A 329 -4.71 -17.49 -6.25
N VAL A 330 -3.72 -17.00 -7.01
CA VAL A 330 -2.67 -16.11 -6.49
C VAL A 330 -3.30 -14.78 -6.07
N PRO A 331 -3.18 -14.36 -4.79
CA PRO A 331 -3.71 -13.07 -4.34
C PRO A 331 -3.08 -11.89 -5.07
N SER A 332 -3.83 -10.80 -5.30
CA SER A 332 -3.37 -9.64 -6.09
C SER A 332 -2.05 -9.04 -5.60
N GLN A 333 -1.83 -9.03 -4.28
CA GLN A 333 -0.64 -8.47 -3.64
C GLN A 333 0.63 -9.29 -3.91
N ARG A 334 0.49 -10.48 -4.49
CA ARG A 334 1.59 -11.37 -4.85
C ARG A 334 1.87 -11.44 -6.36
N ARG A 335 1.04 -10.81 -7.20
CA ARG A 335 1.09 -10.93 -8.67
C ARG A 335 2.09 -9.99 -9.38
N THR A 336 2.67 -9.03 -8.66
CA THR A 336 3.62 -8.06 -9.23
C THR A 336 5.06 -8.42 -8.87
N MET A 337 5.76 -7.58 -8.10
CA MET A 337 7.18 -7.73 -7.77
C MET A 337 7.48 -9.06 -7.07
N ILE A 338 6.55 -9.57 -6.24
CA ILE A 338 6.71 -10.86 -5.58
C ILE A 338 6.77 -12.00 -6.60
N ALA A 339 5.81 -12.07 -7.53
CA ALA A 339 5.81 -13.08 -8.60
C ALA A 339 7.07 -12.95 -9.46
N GLU A 340 7.48 -11.73 -9.82
CA GLU A 340 8.69 -11.50 -10.61
C GLU A 340 9.95 -11.99 -9.89
N PHE A 341 10.14 -11.58 -8.63
CA PHE A 341 11.37 -11.87 -7.90
C PHE A 341 11.45 -13.34 -7.50
N SER A 342 10.36 -13.91 -6.99
CA SER A 342 10.31 -15.34 -6.67
C SER A 342 10.39 -16.21 -7.92
N GLY A 343 9.77 -15.81 -9.03
CA GLY A 343 9.88 -16.49 -10.32
C GLY A 343 11.31 -16.51 -10.85
N ARG A 344 12.02 -15.37 -10.76
CA ARG A 344 13.44 -15.27 -11.16
C ARG A 344 14.33 -16.18 -10.30
N LEU A 345 14.13 -16.18 -8.99
CA LEU A 345 14.87 -17.06 -8.07
C LEU A 345 14.59 -18.55 -8.35
N TYR A 346 13.34 -18.90 -8.65
CA TYR A 346 12.96 -20.28 -8.97
C TYR A 346 13.55 -20.72 -10.32
N SER A 347 13.41 -19.90 -11.35
CA SER A 347 14.01 -20.10 -12.69
C SER A 347 15.52 -20.32 -12.62
N GLN A 348 16.20 -19.62 -11.71
CA GLN A 348 17.65 -19.74 -11.49
C GLN A 348 18.04 -20.91 -10.55
N GLY A 349 17.08 -21.70 -10.07
CA GLY A 349 17.32 -22.81 -9.14
C GLY A 349 17.74 -22.38 -7.72
N GLN A 350 17.57 -21.11 -7.36
CA GLN A 350 17.95 -20.58 -6.04
C GLN A 350 16.92 -20.90 -4.96
N ILE A 351 15.66 -21.10 -5.34
CA ILE A 351 14.60 -21.57 -4.45
C ILE A 351 13.93 -22.82 -5.03
N ARG A 352 13.37 -23.65 -4.15
CA ARG A 352 12.60 -24.83 -4.56
C ARG A 352 11.19 -24.43 -5.01
N ARG A 353 10.56 -25.30 -5.79
CA ARG A 353 9.17 -25.16 -6.28
C ARG A 353 8.18 -24.83 -5.16
N ASP A 354 8.23 -25.55 -4.04
CA ASP A 354 7.32 -25.34 -2.92
C ASP A 354 7.48 -23.93 -2.31
N ARG A 355 8.72 -23.42 -2.27
CA ARG A 355 8.99 -22.07 -1.78
C ARG A 355 8.51 -21.00 -2.76
N PHE A 356 8.58 -21.26 -4.06
CA PHE A 356 7.98 -20.39 -5.07
C PHE A 356 6.45 -20.34 -4.92
N ALA A 357 5.80 -21.49 -4.76
CA ALA A 357 4.35 -21.57 -4.51
C ALA A 357 3.94 -20.85 -3.22
N GLU A 358 4.73 -20.98 -2.15
CA GLU A 358 4.54 -20.27 -0.90
C GLU A 358 4.62 -18.74 -1.08
N PHE A 359 5.62 -18.22 -1.80
CA PHE A 359 5.71 -16.80 -2.12
C PHE A 359 4.56 -16.31 -3.01
N LEU A 360 3.99 -17.17 -3.85
CA LEU A 360 2.77 -16.87 -4.60
C LEU A 360 1.50 -16.99 -3.74
N GLY A 361 1.59 -17.50 -2.52
CA GLY A 361 0.46 -17.67 -1.61
C GLY A 361 -0.51 -18.77 -2.06
N VAL A 362 -0.02 -19.78 -2.79
CA VAL A 362 -0.83 -20.91 -3.27
C VAL A 362 -0.37 -22.21 -2.65
N THR A 363 -1.28 -22.92 -1.98
CA THR A 363 -1.04 -24.22 -1.35
C THR A 363 -2.26 -25.15 -1.53
N PRO A 364 -2.11 -26.40 -2.03
CA PRO A 364 -0.87 -27.02 -2.48
C PRO A 364 -0.30 -26.30 -3.71
N ALA A 365 0.97 -26.58 -4.05
CA ALA A 365 1.62 -25.96 -5.19
C ALA A 365 0.90 -26.36 -6.49
N GLU A 366 0.05 -25.45 -6.99
CA GLU A 366 -0.60 -25.49 -8.30
C GLU A 366 0.44 -25.61 -9.42
N GLU A 367 0.05 -25.59 -10.70
CA GLU A 367 0.98 -25.54 -11.84
C GLU A 367 1.69 -24.18 -11.91
N VAL A 368 2.49 -23.84 -10.89
CA VAL A 368 3.16 -22.55 -10.70
C VAL A 368 4.13 -22.22 -11.83
N GLU A 369 4.54 -23.21 -12.61
CA GLU A 369 5.33 -23.08 -13.82
C GLU A 369 4.68 -22.16 -14.87
N VAL A 370 3.34 -22.11 -14.96
CA VAL A 370 2.65 -21.20 -15.89
C VAL A 370 2.93 -19.72 -15.59
N VAL A 371 3.31 -19.41 -14.35
CA VAL A 371 3.72 -18.05 -13.95
C VAL A 371 5.06 -17.69 -14.58
N LEU A 372 5.98 -18.64 -14.77
CA LEU A 372 7.26 -18.38 -15.44
C LEU A 372 7.04 -18.03 -16.90
N ASP A 373 6.17 -18.77 -17.60
CA ASP A 373 5.80 -18.48 -19.00
C ASP A 373 5.20 -17.07 -19.13
N PHE A 374 4.31 -16.70 -18.21
CA PHE A 374 3.70 -15.37 -18.16
C PHE A 374 4.75 -14.25 -17.93
N LEU A 375 5.77 -14.53 -17.13
CA LEU A 375 6.87 -13.61 -16.85
C LEU A 375 7.98 -13.63 -17.91
N GLY A 376 7.92 -14.56 -18.88
CA GLY A 376 8.98 -14.77 -19.87
C GLY A 376 10.28 -15.30 -19.27
N LEU A 377 10.18 -16.17 -18.25
CA LEU A 377 11.31 -16.79 -17.56
C LEU A 377 11.43 -18.27 -17.93
N ASP A 378 12.66 -18.78 -17.96
CA ASP A 378 12.93 -20.20 -18.26
C ASP A 378 12.60 -21.11 -17.07
N LEU A 379 12.28 -22.37 -17.33
CA LEU A 379 12.21 -23.40 -16.29
C LEU A 379 13.59 -23.64 -15.67
N PRO A 380 13.68 -23.95 -14.36
CA PRO A 380 14.96 -24.31 -13.76
C PRO A 380 15.56 -25.53 -14.44
N VAL A 381 16.84 -25.45 -14.77
CA VAL A 381 17.59 -26.60 -15.27
C VAL A 381 17.65 -27.64 -14.15
N ALA A 382 17.13 -28.83 -14.40
CA ALA A 382 17.21 -29.94 -13.44
C ALA A 382 18.69 -30.17 -13.09
N ALA A 383 19.03 -29.93 -11.83
CA ALA A 383 20.37 -30.17 -11.28
C ALA A 383 20.68 -31.66 -11.14
#